data_AF-A0A2E3ZUX0-F1
#
_entry.id   AF-A0A2E3ZUX0-F1
#
_cell.length_a   1.000
_cell.length_b   1.000
_cell.length_c   1.000
_cell.angle_alpha   90.00
_cell.angle_beta   90.00
_cell.angle_gamma   90.00
#
_symmetry.space_group_name_H-M   'P 1'
#
loop_
_entity.id
_entity.type
_entity.pdbx_description
1 polymer ?
#
loop_
_entity_poly.entity_id
_entity_poly.type
_entity_poly.pdbx_seq_one_letter_code
_entity_poly.pdbx_strand_id
1 'polypeptide(L)'
;MVPFNSAIPIASLKKITRTLHDSISRVATGLKVMGGNDAGSQSLANTLNARAASFQAVESNTDSGISLLQLAESALLELNNLATRLKEIGIADTLSTNTTSDTAALNSEAIYVSDTIDSIVSSLTYNGINILATSSKTFGIGINDEGDSQTIQTTTGIGATNINDATNANTSMATTIGEITQSLGALSGSLVSLKAYQNVATTTKAHLIQAASNLQDTDFAEETAKITKQSLIRNYALAMVATANSEELEKLKLLA
;
A
#
# COMPACT_ATOMS: atom_id res chain seq x y z
N MET A 1 -22.34 53.78 -43.27
CA MET A 1 -20.92 53.49 -43.01
C MET A 1 -20.76 53.41 -41.50
N VAL A 2 -20.80 52.20 -40.94
CA VAL A 2 -20.78 51.99 -39.47
C VAL A 2 -19.33 52.09 -39.00
N PRO A 3 -19.01 52.84 -37.94
CA PRO A 3 -17.65 52.95 -37.43
C PRO A 3 -17.24 51.62 -36.79
N PHE A 4 -16.30 50.91 -37.42
CA PHE A 4 -15.64 49.76 -36.79
C PHE A 4 -14.72 50.28 -35.70
N ASN A 5 -15.18 50.17 -34.46
CA ASN A 5 -14.48 50.50 -33.23
C ASN A 5 -13.17 49.68 -33.11
N SER A 6 -12.02 50.33 -33.15
CA SER A 6 -10.66 49.76 -33.01
C SER A 6 -10.39 49.08 -31.65
N ALA A 7 -11.33 49.16 -30.70
CA ALA A 7 -11.27 48.47 -29.41
C ALA A 7 -11.56 46.95 -29.49
N ILE A 8 -12.33 46.49 -30.48
CA ILE A 8 -12.75 45.08 -30.62
C ILE A 8 -11.58 44.15 -31.03
N PRO A 9 -10.68 44.53 -31.96
CA PRO A 9 -9.50 43.75 -32.32
C PRO A 9 -8.47 43.61 -31.19
N ILE A 10 -8.25 44.66 -30.38
CA ILE A 10 -7.26 44.64 -29.30
C ILE A 10 -7.75 43.81 -28.10
N ALA A 11 -9.03 43.95 -27.72
CA ALA A 11 -9.63 43.16 -26.65
C ALA A 11 -9.66 41.65 -26.99
N SER A 12 -9.93 41.32 -28.26
CA SER A 12 -9.86 39.93 -28.75
C SER A 12 -8.42 39.40 -28.80
N LEU A 13 -7.42 40.22 -29.19
CA LEU A 13 -6.00 39.85 -29.15
C LEU A 13 -5.51 39.57 -27.72
N LYS A 14 -5.94 40.39 -26.73
CA LYS A 14 -5.63 40.18 -25.31
C LYS A 14 -6.24 38.87 -24.77
N LYS A 15 -7.44 38.52 -25.24
CA LYS A 15 -8.08 37.23 -24.90
C LYS A 15 -7.33 36.05 -25.52
N ILE A 16 -6.94 36.15 -26.80
CA ILE A 16 -6.18 35.11 -27.51
C ILE A 16 -4.81 34.89 -26.85
N THR A 17 -4.08 35.95 -26.52
CA THR A 17 -2.78 35.84 -25.86
C THR A 17 -2.88 35.20 -24.48
N ARG A 18 -3.93 35.51 -23.70
CA ARG A 18 -4.19 34.83 -22.42
C ARG A 18 -4.45 33.33 -22.61
N THR A 19 -5.35 32.95 -23.51
CA THR A 19 -5.64 31.52 -23.75
C THR A 19 -4.41 30.76 -24.25
N LEU A 20 -3.53 31.42 -25.01
CA LEU A 20 -2.34 30.81 -25.57
C LEU A 20 -1.30 30.55 -24.47
N HIS A 21 -1.10 31.51 -23.57
CA HIS A 21 -0.28 31.32 -22.37
C HIS A 21 -0.86 30.23 -21.45
N ASP A 22 -2.18 30.20 -21.27
CA ASP A 22 -2.82 29.16 -20.45
C ASP A 22 -2.57 27.77 -21.05
N SER A 23 -2.76 27.60 -22.37
CA SER A 23 -2.50 26.34 -23.07
C SER A 23 -1.03 25.91 -23.02
N ILE A 24 -0.10 26.85 -23.20
CA ILE A 24 1.34 26.58 -23.05
C ILE A 24 1.66 26.13 -21.63
N SER A 25 1.10 26.80 -20.62
CA SER A 25 1.31 26.43 -19.21
C SER A 25 0.78 25.03 -18.90
N ARG A 26 -0.40 24.67 -19.45
CA ARG A 26 -0.97 23.31 -19.30
C ARG A 26 -0.10 22.24 -19.94
N VAL A 27 0.40 22.47 -21.15
CA VAL A 27 1.32 21.54 -21.82
C VAL A 27 2.66 21.45 -21.08
N ALA A 28 3.18 22.57 -20.57
CA ALA A 28 4.46 22.60 -19.85
C ALA A 28 4.39 21.90 -18.48
N THR A 29 3.25 22.00 -17.79
CA THR A 29 3.03 21.37 -16.48
C THR A 29 2.42 19.98 -16.56
N GLY A 30 1.83 19.62 -17.70
CA GLY A 30 0.99 18.42 -17.85
C GLY A 30 -0.36 18.52 -17.15
N LEU A 31 -0.65 19.63 -16.45
CA LEU A 31 -1.85 19.81 -15.64
C LEU A 31 -2.87 20.70 -16.34
N LYS A 32 -4.09 20.20 -16.53
CA LYS A 32 -5.27 20.93 -17.02
C LYS A 32 -5.75 21.96 -16.01
N VAL A 33 -5.69 21.63 -14.72
CA VAL A 33 -6.18 22.47 -13.63
C VAL A 33 -5.07 23.40 -13.19
N MET A 34 -5.30 24.72 -13.35
CA MET A 34 -4.33 25.76 -12.97
C MET A 34 -4.93 26.67 -11.90
N GLY A 35 -4.10 27.11 -10.95
CA GLY A 35 -4.52 27.91 -9.80
C GLY A 35 -5.38 29.13 -10.19
N GLY A 36 -6.49 29.32 -9.46
CA GLY A 36 -7.36 30.50 -9.55
C GLY A 36 -8.61 30.34 -10.41
N ASN A 37 -8.64 29.43 -11.40
CA ASN A 37 -9.79 29.31 -12.32
C ASN A 37 -10.60 28.01 -12.15
N ASP A 38 -10.03 26.98 -11.51
CA ASP A 38 -10.67 25.68 -11.29
C ASP A 38 -10.26 25.07 -9.93
N ALA A 39 -10.41 25.88 -8.87
CA ALA A 39 -9.99 25.52 -7.51
C ALA A 39 -10.74 24.31 -6.93
N GLY A 40 -11.98 24.07 -7.38
CA GLY A 40 -12.78 22.91 -6.95
C GLY A 40 -12.21 21.59 -7.43
N SER A 41 -11.87 21.49 -8.73
CA SER A 41 -11.27 20.27 -9.31
C SER A 41 -9.88 20.00 -8.73
N GLN A 42 -9.09 21.07 -8.48
CA GLN A 42 -7.80 20.94 -7.81
C GLN A 42 -7.95 20.40 -6.38
N SER A 43 -8.91 20.94 -5.62
CA SER A 43 -9.17 20.50 -4.25
C SER A 43 -9.58 19.04 -4.21
N LEU A 44 -10.49 18.62 -5.09
CA LEU A 44 -10.94 17.22 -5.14
C LEU A 44 -9.79 16.28 -5.51
N ALA A 45 -8.99 16.64 -6.51
CA ALA A 45 -7.85 15.81 -6.91
C ALA A 45 -6.75 15.75 -5.84
N ASN A 46 -6.51 16.83 -5.09
CA ASN A 46 -5.64 16.80 -3.91
C ASN A 46 -6.18 15.83 -2.84
N THR A 47 -7.49 15.84 -2.58
CA THR A 47 -8.12 14.87 -1.66
C THR A 47 -7.97 13.44 -2.16
N LEU A 48 -8.20 13.18 -3.45
CA LEU A 48 -8.03 11.85 -4.04
C LEU A 48 -6.58 11.36 -3.92
N ASN A 49 -5.60 12.21 -4.21
CA ASN A 49 -4.18 11.91 -4.04
C ASN A 49 -3.81 11.65 -2.57
N ALA A 50 -4.36 12.43 -1.63
CA ALA A 50 -4.15 12.21 -0.20
C ALA A 50 -4.72 10.87 0.28
N ARG A 51 -5.89 10.48 -0.19
CA ARG A 51 -6.47 9.16 0.07
C ARG A 51 -5.63 8.04 -0.56
N ALA A 52 -5.13 8.23 -1.79
CA ALA A 52 -4.25 7.26 -2.43
C ALA A 52 -2.94 7.05 -1.64
N ALA A 53 -2.34 8.13 -1.13
CA ALA A 53 -1.18 8.06 -0.25
C ALA A 53 -1.49 7.32 1.08
N SER A 54 -2.70 7.50 1.61
CA SER A 54 -3.15 6.77 2.80
C SER A 54 -3.27 5.26 2.52
N PHE A 55 -3.83 4.87 1.37
CA PHE A 55 -3.88 3.46 0.95
C PHE A 55 -2.49 2.86 0.67
N GLN A 56 -1.51 3.66 0.26
CA GLN A 56 -0.12 3.22 0.14
C GLN A 56 0.49 2.89 1.52
N ALA A 57 0.15 3.65 2.56
CA ALA A 57 0.55 3.33 3.93
C ALA A 57 -0.14 2.05 4.43
N VAL A 58 -1.42 1.85 4.10
CA VAL A 58 -2.15 0.60 4.39
C VAL A 58 -1.48 -0.61 3.74
N GLU A 59 -1.08 -0.51 2.47
CA GLU A 59 -0.33 -1.57 1.76
C GLU A 59 0.97 -1.91 2.50
N SER A 60 1.76 -0.90 2.86
CA SER A 60 3.02 -1.09 3.59
C SER A 60 2.83 -1.72 4.99
N ASN A 61 1.76 -1.33 5.70
CA ASN A 61 1.40 -1.92 6.98
C ASN A 61 0.94 -3.37 6.82
N THR A 62 0.18 -3.66 5.77
CA THR A 62 -0.30 -5.01 5.45
C THR A 62 0.85 -5.94 5.05
N ASP A 63 1.82 -5.45 4.28
CA ASP A 63 3.04 -6.18 3.93
C ASP A 63 3.87 -6.55 5.17
N SER A 64 3.98 -5.61 6.11
CA SER A 64 4.66 -5.85 7.39
C SER A 64 3.92 -6.90 8.22
N GLY A 65 2.58 -6.83 8.25
CA GLY A 65 1.74 -7.83 8.90
C GLY A 65 1.89 -9.23 8.25
N ILE A 66 1.91 -9.32 6.92
CA ILE A 66 2.12 -10.58 6.20
C ILE A 66 3.50 -11.16 6.53
N SER A 67 4.55 -10.33 6.51
CA SER A 67 5.91 -10.76 6.82
C SER A 67 6.03 -11.31 8.24
N LEU A 68 5.39 -10.65 9.20
CA LEU A 68 5.30 -11.10 10.59
C LEU A 68 4.59 -12.46 10.70
N LEU A 69 3.46 -12.62 10.00
CA LEU A 69 2.71 -13.88 10.01
C LEU A 69 3.49 -15.02 9.34
N GLN A 70 4.23 -14.77 8.26
CA GLN A 70 5.07 -15.78 7.60
C GLN A 70 6.24 -16.23 8.48
N LEU A 71 6.82 -15.31 9.26
CA LEU A 71 7.85 -15.66 10.24
C LEU A 71 7.25 -16.56 11.35
N ALA A 72 6.05 -16.22 11.84
CA ALA A 72 5.34 -17.06 12.80
C ALA A 72 4.98 -18.44 12.20
N GLU A 73 4.56 -18.50 10.94
CA GLU A 73 4.26 -19.75 10.22
C GLU A 73 5.46 -20.68 10.21
N SER A 74 6.61 -20.15 9.80
CA SER A 74 7.86 -20.90 9.70
C SER A 74 8.27 -21.46 11.05
N ALA A 75 8.19 -20.64 12.10
CA ALA A 75 8.52 -21.08 13.45
C ALA A 75 7.55 -22.14 13.99
N LEU A 76 6.24 -22.01 13.73
CA LEU A 76 5.24 -22.99 14.14
C LEU A 76 5.45 -24.35 13.45
N LEU A 77 5.89 -24.36 12.19
CA LEU A 77 6.23 -25.59 11.47
C LEU A 77 7.46 -26.27 12.07
N GLU A 78 8.51 -25.51 12.43
CA GLU A 78 9.68 -26.07 13.12
C GLU A 78 9.33 -26.59 14.53
N LEU A 79 8.48 -25.86 15.26
CA LEU A 79 7.95 -26.33 16.55
C LEU A 79 7.15 -27.63 16.40
N ASN A 80 6.40 -27.79 15.31
CA ASN A 80 5.67 -29.03 15.03
C ASN A 80 6.61 -30.22 14.81
N ASN A 81 7.69 -30.02 14.06
CA ASN A 81 8.72 -31.02 13.83
C ASN A 81 9.38 -31.44 15.15
N LEU A 82 9.77 -30.47 15.99
CA LEU A 82 10.39 -30.72 17.30
C LEU A 82 9.41 -31.43 18.26
N ALA A 83 8.15 -30.99 18.30
CA ALA A 83 7.13 -31.64 19.14
C ALA A 83 6.85 -33.08 18.69
N THR A 84 6.87 -33.34 17.38
CA THR A 84 6.75 -34.70 16.84
C THR A 84 7.96 -35.55 17.22
N ARG A 85 9.18 -35.00 17.16
CA ARG A 85 10.39 -35.70 17.62
C ARG A 85 10.32 -36.03 19.12
N LEU A 86 9.90 -35.09 19.95
CA LEU A 86 9.76 -35.31 21.39
C LEU A 86 8.68 -36.36 21.70
N LYS A 87 7.62 -36.40 20.90
CA LYS A 87 6.60 -37.44 20.96
C LYS A 87 7.16 -38.83 20.61
N GLU A 88 7.99 -38.93 19.57
CA GLU A 88 8.68 -40.19 19.21
C GLU A 88 9.58 -40.69 20.33
N ILE A 89 10.36 -39.79 20.95
CA ILE A 89 11.23 -40.12 22.10
C ILE A 89 10.38 -40.65 23.26
N GLY A 90 9.26 -39.98 23.57
CA GLY A 90 8.34 -40.43 24.62
C GLY A 90 7.71 -41.80 24.33
N ILE A 91 7.48 -42.15 23.06
CA ILE A 91 7.02 -43.50 22.68
C ILE A 91 8.17 -44.51 22.81
N ALA A 92 9.38 -44.16 22.37
CA ALA A 92 10.55 -45.02 22.45
C ALA A 92 10.91 -45.39 23.91
N ASP A 93 10.73 -44.47 24.85
CA ASP A 93 10.98 -44.70 26.28
C ASP A 93 10.06 -45.76 26.90
N THR A 94 8.83 -45.93 26.37
CA THR A 94 7.86 -46.94 26.87
C THR A 94 8.24 -48.40 26.55
N LEU A 95 9.27 -48.63 25.74
CA LEU A 95 9.67 -49.96 25.33
C LEU A 95 10.29 -50.75 26.50
N SER A 96 9.66 -51.89 26.84
CA SER A 96 10.07 -52.73 27.98
C SER A 96 11.43 -53.43 27.83
N THR A 97 12.05 -53.37 26.66
CA THR A 97 13.40 -53.91 26.41
C THR A 97 14.51 -52.89 26.66
N ASN A 98 14.17 -51.62 26.94
CA ASN A 98 15.17 -50.58 27.19
C ASN A 98 15.96 -50.87 28.46
N THR A 99 17.27 -50.66 28.40
CA THR A 99 18.12 -50.69 29.59
C THR A 99 18.05 -49.36 30.33
N THR A 100 18.64 -49.32 31.54
CA THR A 100 18.80 -48.06 32.30
C THR A 100 19.67 -47.03 31.57
N SER A 101 20.62 -47.49 30.73
CA SER A 101 21.43 -46.59 29.92
C SER A 101 20.64 -46.01 28.74
N ASP A 102 19.76 -46.81 28.12
CA ASP A 102 18.95 -46.37 26.98
C ASP A 102 17.91 -45.33 27.41
N THR A 103 17.20 -45.60 28.51
CA THR A 103 16.25 -44.63 29.11
C THR A 103 16.95 -43.34 29.54
N ALA A 104 18.16 -43.39 30.11
CA ALA A 104 18.92 -42.19 30.45
C ALA A 104 19.32 -41.35 29.23
N ALA A 105 19.67 -42.00 28.11
CA ALA A 105 19.97 -41.32 26.85
C ALA A 105 18.73 -40.66 26.24
N LEU A 106 17.59 -41.38 26.23
CA LEU A 106 16.30 -40.85 25.76
C LEU A 106 15.83 -39.67 26.60
N ASN A 107 15.98 -39.74 27.93
CA ASN A 107 15.67 -38.62 28.82
C ASN A 107 16.53 -37.38 28.51
N SER A 108 17.82 -37.57 28.26
CA SER A 108 18.71 -36.47 27.91
C SER A 108 18.33 -35.82 26.57
N GLU A 109 17.95 -36.62 25.57
CA GLU A 109 17.45 -36.11 24.30
C GLU A 109 16.11 -35.37 24.48
N ALA A 110 15.19 -35.92 25.27
CA ALA A 110 13.89 -35.32 25.55
C ALA A 110 14.02 -33.93 26.18
N ILE A 111 14.90 -33.79 27.18
CA ILE A 111 15.18 -32.51 27.84
C ILE A 111 15.70 -31.49 26.82
N TYR A 112 16.70 -31.86 26.01
CA TYR A 112 17.28 -30.93 25.02
C TYR A 112 16.26 -30.46 23.98
N VAL A 113 15.40 -31.36 23.50
CA VAL A 113 14.34 -31.01 22.54
C VAL A 113 13.28 -30.12 23.20
N SER A 114 12.89 -30.42 24.45
CA SER A 114 11.94 -29.59 25.22
C SER A 114 12.49 -28.18 25.45
N ASP A 115 13.74 -28.07 25.90
CA ASP A 115 14.41 -26.78 26.12
C ASP A 115 14.52 -25.98 24.82
N THR A 116 14.74 -26.66 23.69
CA THR A 116 14.77 -26.02 22.36
C THR A 116 13.41 -25.46 21.99
N ILE A 117 12.33 -26.21 22.22
CA ILE A 117 10.94 -25.75 21.99
C ILE A 117 10.66 -24.49 22.84
N ASP A 118 10.91 -24.57 24.16
CA ASP A 118 10.65 -23.47 25.09
C ASP A 118 11.52 -22.24 24.78
N SER A 119 12.76 -22.45 24.32
CA SER A 119 13.67 -21.40 23.85
C SER A 119 13.13 -20.71 22.60
N ILE A 120 12.66 -21.44 21.58
CA ILE A 120 12.07 -20.84 20.37
C ILE A 120 10.82 -20.03 20.72
N VAL A 121 9.93 -20.57 21.55
CA VAL A 121 8.70 -19.87 21.97
C VAL A 121 9.00 -18.58 22.75
N SER A 122 10.05 -18.58 23.58
CA SER A 122 10.40 -17.43 24.43
C SER A 122 11.31 -16.39 23.74
N SER A 123 12.14 -16.78 22.77
CA SER A 123 13.15 -15.93 22.15
C SER A 123 12.78 -15.37 20.76
N LEU A 124 11.77 -15.92 20.09
CA LEU A 124 11.43 -15.48 18.73
C LEU A 124 10.76 -14.10 18.73
N THR A 125 11.53 -13.08 18.36
CA THR A 125 11.04 -11.69 18.29
C THR A 125 11.03 -11.15 16.86
N TYR A 126 10.00 -10.38 16.53
CA TYR A 126 9.96 -9.51 15.36
C TYR A 126 9.98 -8.06 15.82
N ASN A 127 10.99 -7.29 15.40
CA ASN A 127 11.18 -5.90 15.82
C ASN A 127 11.14 -5.70 17.35
N GLY A 128 11.75 -6.63 18.10
CA GLY A 128 11.80 -6.61 19.57
C GLY A 128 10.52 -7.07 20.29
N ILE A 129 9.46 -7.42 19.56
CA ILE A 129 8.22 -7.94 20.13
C ILE A 129 8.20 -9.45 19.95
N ASN A 130 7.96 -10.21 21.03
CA ASN A 130 7.78 -11.66 20.92
C ASN A 130 6.48 -11.97 20.15
N ILE A 131 6.61 -12.72 19.06
CA ILE A 131 5.50 -13.11 18.17
C ILE A 131 4.89 -14.46 18.53
N LEU A 132 5.56 -15.23 19.38
CA LEU A 132 5.05 -16.44 20.01
C LEU A 132 4.86 -16.18 21.51
N ALA A 133 4.10 -17.04 22.18
CA ALA A 133 4.02 -17.06 23.64
C ALA A 133 3.17 -18.24 24.10
N THR A 134 3.18 -18.43 25.43
CA THR A 134 2.22 -19.28 26.14
C THR A 134 0.79 -18.75 26.12
N SER A 135 0.62 -17.46 25.84
CA SER A 135 -0.68 -16.82 25.64
C SER A 135 -0.90 -16.44 24.18
N SER A 136 -2.16 -16.24 23.80
CA SER A 136 -2.51 -15.64 22.51
C SER A 136 -1.73 -14.34 22.26
N LYS A 137 -1.22 -14.18 21.04
CA LYS A 137 -0.56 -12.96 20.56
C LYS A 137 -1.32 -12.40 19.38
N THR A 138 -1.74 -11.14 19.54
CA THR A 138 -2.49 -10.42 18.53
C THR A 138 -1.82 -9.09 18.19
N PHE A 139 -1.96 -8.67 16.95
CA PHE A 139 -1.44 -7.41 16.43
C PHE A 139 -2.54 -6.67 15.66
N GLY A 140 -2.59 -5.34 15.78
CA GLY A 140 -3.50 -4.51 15.00
C GLY A 140 -2.80 -4.00 13.74
N ILE A 141 -3.34 -4.30 12.56
CA ILE A 141 -2.83 -3.82 11.28
C ILE A 141 -3.85 -2.86 10.68
N GLY A 142 -3.44 -1.63 10.36
CA GLY A 142 -4.32 -0.64 9.72
C GLY A 142 -4.76 -1.09 8.33
N ILE A 143 -6.06 -1.12 8.07
CA ILE A 143 -6.66 -1.68 6.84
C ILE A 143 -7.37 -0.68 5.94
N ASN A 144 -7.56 0.57 6.38
CA ASN A 144 -8.20 1.61 5.57
C ASN A 144 -7.66 3.01 5.88
N ASP A 145 -8.16 4.00 5.13
CA ASP A 145 -7.84 5.43 5.28
C ASP A 145 -8.59 6.10 6.45
N GLU A 146 -9.53 5.40 7.08
CA GLU A 146 -10.33 5.89 8.23
C GLU A 146 -9.67 5.56 9.59
N GLY A 147 -8.62 4.74 9.59
CA GLY A 147 -7.86 4.37 10.79
C GLY A 147 -8.32 3.07 11.44
N ASP A 148 -9.17 2.27 10.77
CA ASP A 148 -9.57 0.96 11.27
C ASP A 148 -8.40 -0.02 11.20
N SER A 149 -8.38 -0.94 12.16
CA SER A 149 -7.38 -1.99 12.24
C SER A 149 -8.01 -3.38 12.22
N GLN A 150 -7.45 -4.28 11.40
CA GLN A 150 -7.71 -5.71 11.50
C GLN A 150 -6.81 -6.29 12.59
N THR A 151 -7.42 -7.05 13.51
CA THR A 151 -6.66 -7.83 14.48
C THR A 151 -6.21 -9.13 13.83
N ILE A 152 -4.90 -9.39 13.89
CA ILE A 152 -4.24 -10.56 13.34
C ILE A 152 -3.69 -11.38 14.50
N GLN A 153 -3.67 -12.71 14.37
CA GLN A 153 -3.22 -13.60 15.44
C GLN A 153 -2.04 -14.44 14.96
N THR A 154 -0.93 -14.43 15.69
CA THR A 154 0.25 -15.26 15.39
C THR A 154 0.23 -16.60 16.09
N THR A 155 -0.32 -16.66 17.30
CA THR A 155 -0.51 -17.90 18.05
C THR A 155 -1.74 -17.80 18.95
N THR A 156 -2.38 -18.93 19.22
CA THR A 156 -3.41 -19.08 20.26
C THR A 156 -2.81 -19.26 21.66
N GLY A 157 -1.49 -19.42 21.75
CA GLY A 157 -0.76 -19.82 22.93
C GLY A 157 -0.21 -21.24 22.74
N ILE A 158 1.08 -21.41 22.97
CA ILE A 158 1.77 -22.72 23.00
C ILE A 158 2.22 -22.93 24.44
N GLY A 159 1.61 -23.88 25.14
CA GLY A 159 1.96 -24.18 26.51
C GLY A 159 3.44 -24.50 26.66
N ALA A 160 4.05 -24.06 27.77
CA ALA A 160 5.41 -24.43 28.11
C ALA A 160 5.49 -25.95 28.27
N THR A 161 6.48 -26.56 27.63
CA THR A 161 6.58 -28.02 27.57
C THR A 161 7.14 -28.59 28.88
N ASN A 162 8.11 -27.92 29.52
CA ASN A 162 8.67 -28.25 30.83
C ASN A 162 8.91 -29.77 31.04
N ILE A 163 9.39 -30.47 30.01
CA ILE A 163 9.63 -31.92 30.07
C ILE A 163 10.99 -32.15 30.74
N ASN A 164 10.96 -32.81 31.90
CA ASN A 164 12.14 -33.11 32.71
C ASN A 164 12.67 -34.54 32.54
N ASP A 165 11.89 -35.42 31.90
CA ASP A 165 12.26 -36.76 31.47
C ASP A 165 11.35 -37.22 30.31
N ALA A 166 11.65 -38.33 29.64
CA ALA A 166 10.85 -38.82 28.51
C ALA A 166 9.48 -39.39 28.94
N THR A 167 9.20 -39.48 30.25
CA THR A 167 7.95 -40.04 30.76
C THR A 167 6.80 -39.09 30.45
N ASN A 168 5.72 -39.59 29.87
CA ASN A 168 4.55 -38.81 29.45
C ASN A 168 4.80 -37.74 28.38
N ALA A 169 6.02 -37.62 27.82
CA ALA A 169 6.32 -36.70 26.72
C ALA A 169 5.36 -36.88 25.53
N ASN A 170 4.92 -38.12 25.26
CA ASN A 170 3.92 -38.42 24.23
C ASN A 170 2.57 -37.70 24.46
N THR A 171 2.06 -37.67 25.68
CA THR A 171 0.76 -37.02 26.00
C THR A 171 0.88 -35.51 25.99
N SER A 172 1.95 -34.96 26.58
CA SER A 172 2.21 -33.53 26.57
C SER A 172 2.41 -32.99 25.15
N MET A 173 3.17 -33.70 24.32
CA MET A 173 3.39 -33.31 22.93
C MET A 173 2.14 -33.45 22.05
N ALA A 174 1.23 -34.37 22.36
CA ALA A 174 -0.06 -34.43 21.67
C ALA A 174 -0.88 -33.14 21.89
N THR A 175 -0.84 -32.57 23.10
CA THR A 175 -1.47 -31.27 23.43
C THR A 175 -0.77 -30.13 22.68
N THR A 176 0.56 -30.04 22.77
CA THR A 176 1.35 -29.00 22.08
C THR A 176 1.15 -29.02 20.56
N ILE A 177 1.13 -30.19 19.94
CA ILE A 177 0.82 -30.33 18.49
C ILE A 177 -0.60 -29.83 18.18
N GLY A 178 -1.57 -30.08 19.07
CA GLY A 178 -2.93 -29.55 18.96
C GLY A 178 -2.99 -28.02 19.04
N GLU A 179 -2.22 -27.41 19.93
CA GLU A 179 -2.09 -25.95 20.07
C GLU A 179 -1.39 -25.31 18.86
N ILE A 180 -0.33 -25.95 18.35
CA ILE A 180 0.36 -25.52 17.13
C ILE A 180 -0.58 -25.60 15.93
N THR A 181 -1.35 -26.69 15.80
CA THR A 181 -2.34 -26.84 14.71
C THR A 181 -3.40 -25.75 14.76
N GLN A 182 -3.93 -25.42 15.95
CA GLN A 182 -4.87 -24.32 16.12
C GLN A 182 -4.26 -22.96 15.78
N SER A 183 -3.02 -22.73 16.21
CA SER A 183 -2.26 -21.52 15.87
C SER A 183 -2.05 -21.38 14.36
N LEU A 184 -1.67 -22.45 13.66
CA LEU A 184 -1.54 -22.45 12.20
C LEU A 184 -2.88 -22.18 11.50
N GLY A 185 -4.00 -22.70 12.03
CA GLY A 185 -5.33 -22.40 11.52
C GLY A 185 -5.71 -20.91 11.64
N ALA A 186 -5.48 -20.32 12.82
CA ALA A 186 -5.72 -18.89 13.07
C ALA A 186 -4.80 -17.99 12.22
N LEU A 187 -3.53 -18.40 12.07
CA LEU A 187 -2.54 -17.72 11.26
C LEU A 187 -2.91 -17.71 9.78
N SER A 188 -3.35 -18.87 9.25
CA SER A 188 -3.81 -19.00 7.86
C SER A 188 -5.03 -18.11 7.59
N GLY A 189 -6.00 -18.10 8.50
CA GLY A 189 -7.14 -17.18 8.43
C GLY A 189 -6.70 -15.71 8.43
N SER A 190 -5.74 -15.35 9.29
CA SER A 190 -5.14 -14.02 9.32
C SER A 190 -4.48 -13.69 7.99
N LEU A 191 -3.58 -14.54 7.46
CA LEU A 191 -2.88 -14.34 6.19
C LEU A 191 -3.83 -14.13 5.02
N VAL A 192 -4.90 -14.92 4.91
CA VAL A 192 -5.91 -14.76 3.85
C VAL A 192 -6.62 -13.42 3.99
N SER A 193 -6.99 -13.03 5.21
CA SER A 193 -7.64 -11.73 5.46
C SER A 193 -6.72 -10.56 5.08
N LEU A 194 -5.45 -10.55 5.48
CA LEU A 194 -4.52 -9.47 5.11
C LEU A 194 -4.30 -9.41 3.60
N LYS A 195 -4.15 -10.55 2.92
CA LYS A 195 -4.01 -10.56 1.45
C LYS A 195 -5.24 -9.97 0.76
N ALA A 196 -6.44 -10.22 1.30
CA ALA A 196 -7.65 -9.59 0.79
C ALA A 196 -7.62 -8.06 0.97
N TYR A 197 -7.24 -7.57 2.17
CA TYR A 197 -7.09 -6.14 2.43
C TYR A 197 -6.00 -5.49 1.56
N GLN A 198 -4.87 -6.17 1.35
CA GLN A 198 -3.79 -5.73 0.47
C GLN A 198 -4.32 -5.52 -0.96
N ASN A 199 -5.02 -6.51 -1.52
CA ASN A 199 -5.58 -6.43 -2.87
C ASN A 199 -6.60 -5.29 -3.01
N VAL A 200 -7.45 -5.10 -2.01
CA VAL A 200 -8.42 -3.99 -1.98
C VAL A 200 -7.70 -2.64 -1.90
N ALA A 201 -6.67 -2.51 -1.04
CA ALA A 201 -5.89 -1.28 -0.90
C ALA A 201 -5.16 -0.92 -2.20
N THR A 202 -4.50 -1.89 -2.84
CA THR A 202 -3.78 -1.69 -4.11
C THR A 202 -4.73 -1.28 -5.23
N THR A 203 -5.88 -1.93 -5.34
CA THR A 203 -6.90 -1.59 -6.36
C THR A 203 -7.50 -0.22 -6.11
N THR A 204 -7.84 0.10 -4.85
CA THR A 204 -8.43 1.38 -4.46
C THR A 204 -7.45 2.53 -4.71
N LYS A 205 -6.17 2.36 -4.33
CA LYS A 205 -5.09 3.30 -4.62
C LYS A 205 -4.99 3.59 -6.13
N ALA A 206 -4.97 2.56 -6.97
CA ALA A 206 -4.89 2.72 -8.42
C ALA A 206 -6.09 3.50 -8.99
N HIS A 207 -7.31 3.18 -8.55
CA HIS A 207 -8.51 3.90 -8.97
C HIS A 207 -8.53 5.36 -8.50
N LEU A 208 -8.05 5.65 -7.28
CA LEU A 208 -7.96 7.02 -6.76
C LEU A 208 -6.94 7.85 -7.54
N ILE A 209 -5.78 7.29 -7.87
CA ILE A 209 -4.77 7.94 -8.71
C ILE A 209 -5.33 8.20 -10.11
N GLN A 210 -6.03 7.22 -10.70
CA GLN A 210 -6.67 7.39 -12.01
C GLN A 210 -7.76 8.46 -11.97
N ALA A 211 -8.57 8.50 -10.92
CA ALA A 211 -9.58 9.54 -10.74
C ALA A 211 -8.91 10.92 -10.61
N ALA A 212 -7.84 11.05 -9.82
CA ALA A 212 -7.09 12.29 -9.68
C ALA A 212 -6.49 12.75 -11.03
N SER A 213 -5.88 11.83 -11.77
CA SER A 213 -5.34 12.05 -13.12
C SER A 213 -6.41 12.55 -14.10
N ASN A 214 -7.60 11.94 -14.14
CA ASN A 214 -8.70 12.42 -15.00
C ASN A 214 -9.14 13.86 -14.68
N LEU A 215 -8.96 14.30 -13.43
CA LEU A 215 -9.28 15.66 -13.01
C LEU A 215 -8.15 16.64 -13.35
N GLN A 216 -6.91 16.24 -13.08
CA GLN A 216 -5.73 17.11 -13.10
C GLN A 216 -4.97 17.12 -14.42
N ASP A 217 -4.90 16.00 -15.14
CA ASP A 217 -4.01 15.85 -16.28
C ASP A 217 -4.60 16.49 -17.55
N THR A 218 -3.72 17.00 -18.40
CA THR A 218 -4.08 17.61 -19.68
C THR A 218 -4.01 16.59 -20.82
N ASP A 219 -4.98 16.66 -21.74
CA ASP A 219 -4.84 16.01 -23.04
C ASP A 219 -3.88 16.83 -23.91
N PHE A 220 -2.68 16.31 -24.11
CA PHE A 220 -1.64 16.96 -24.91
C PHE A 220 -2.06 17.15 -26.38
N ALA A 221 -2.81 16.23 -26.96
CA ALA A 221 -3.23 16.33 -28.36
C ALA A 221 -4.25 17.46 -28.54
N GLU A 222 -5.22 17.56 -27.63
CA GLU A 222 -6.20 18.64 -27.66
C GLU A 222 -5.54 20.01 -27.42
N GLU A 223 -4.63 20.10 -26.44
CA GLU A 223 -4.03 21.37 -26.06
C GLU A 223 -3.01 21.87 -27.10
N THR A 224 -2.26 20.97 -27.74
CA THR A 224 -1.37 21.34 -28.87
C THR A 224 -2.16 21.79 -30.10
N ALA A 225 -3.32 21.18 -30.39
CA ALA A 225 -4.22 21.66 -31.44
C ALA A 225 -4.76 23.07 -31.12
N LYS A 226 -5.12 23.35 -29.86
CA LYS A 226 -5.50 24.69 -29.40
C LYS A 226 -4.37 25.70 -29.55
N ILE A 227 -3.15 25.38 -29.12
CA ILE A 227 -1.97 26.25 -29.28
C ILE A 227 -1.77 26.60 -30.75
N THR A 228 -1.84 25.60 -31.64
CA THR A 228 -1.66 25.79 -33.09
C THR A 228 -2.73 26.71 -33.66
N LYS A 229 -4.01 26.42 -33.36
CA LYS A 229 -5.15 27.26 -33.79
C LYS A 229 -5.02 28.69 -33.28
N GLN A 230 -4.70 28.88 -32.01
CA GLN A 230 -4.58 30.21 -31.41
C GLN A 230 -3.36 30.98 -31.94
N SER A 231 -2.26 30.31 -32.25
CA SER A 231 -1.08 30.92 -32.88
C SER A 231 -1.39 31.43 -34.28
N LEU A 232 -2.12 30.65 -35.09
CA LEU A 232 -2.60 31.07 -36.41
C LEU A 232 -3.53 32.29 -36.33
N ILE A 233 -4.53 32.24 -35.44
CA ILE A 233 -5.48 33.35 -35.26
C ILE A 233 -4.75 34.60 -34.76
N ARG A 234 -3.79 34.47 -33.84
CA ARG A 234 -2.97 35.59 -33.36
C ARG A 234 -2.19 36.25 -34.49
N ASN A 235 -1.53 35.47 -35.34
CA ASN A 235 -0.76 35.99 -36.48
C ASN A 235 -1.67 36.71 -37.49
N TYR A 236 -2.85 36.15 -37.76
CA TYR A 236 -3.85 36.77 -38.64
C TYR A 236 -4.44 38.05 -38.04
N ALA A 237 -4.77 38.06 -36.76
CA ALA A 237 -5.28 39.24 -36.06
C ALA A 237 -4.25 40.37 -36.02
N LEU A 238 -2.96 40.05 -35.84
CA LEU A 238 -1.88 41.02 -35.91
C LEU A 238 -1.77 41.63 -37.31
N ALA A 239 -1.87 40.80 -38.36
CA ALA A 239 -1.88 41.27 -39.74
C ALA A 239 -3.09 42.17 -40.02
N MET A 240 -4.28 41.81 -39.55
CA MET A 240 -5.49 42.63 -39.70
C MET A 240 -5.41 43.96 -38.94
N VAL A 241 -4.83 43.98 -37.73
CA VAL A 241 -4.59 45.24 -37.00
C VAL A 241 -3.59 46.11 -37.75
N ALA A 242 -2.55 45.52 -38.32
CA ALA A 242 -1.60 46.27 -39.15
C ALA A 242 -2.29 46.87 -40.40
N THR A 243 -3.15 46.10 -41.07
CA THR A 243 -3.96 46.59 -42.21
C THR A 243 -4.92 47.71 -41.78
N ALA A 244 -5.66 47.53 -40.67
CA ALA A 244 -6.59 48.53 -40.17
C ALA A 244 -5.88 49.85 -39.78
N ASN A 245 -4.70 49.76 -39.16
CA ASN A 245 -3.88 50.93 -38.86
C ASN A 245 -3.39 51.63 -40.13
N SER A 246 -3.04 50.87 -41.18
CA SER A 246 -2.65 51.48 -42.47
C SER A 246 -3.82 52.21 -43.15
N GLU A 247 -5.03 51.66 -43.08
CA GLU A 247 -6.24 52.30 -43.61
C GLU A 247 -6.64 53.56 -42.82
N GLU A 248 -6.51 53.57 -41.49
CA GLU A 248 -6.72 54.79 -40.70
C GLU A 248 -5.69 55.87 -41.03
N LEU A 249 -4.44 55.48 -41.28
CA LEU A 249 -3.38 56.41 -41.64
C LEU A 249 -3.57 56.99 -43.05
N GLU A 250 -4.11 56.21 -43.99
CA GLU A 250 -4.57 56.72 -45.29
C GLU A 250 -5.74 57.68 -45.17
N LYS A 251 -6.75 57.38 -44.34
CA LYS A 251 -7.86 58.31 -44.08
C LYS A 251 -7.37 59.61 -43.47
N LEU A 252 -6.42 59.55 -42.54
CA LEU A 252 -5.83 60.74 -41.93
C LEU A 252 -5.06 61.58 -42.96
N LYS A 253 -4.33 60.94 -43.88
CA LYS A 253 -3.67 61.61 -45.01
C LYS A 253 -4.65 62.26 -45.99
N LEU A 254 -5.88 61.73 -46.09
CA LEU A 254 -6.91 62.29 -46.96
C LEU A 254 -7.64 63.51 -46.35
N LEU A 255 -7.49 63.73 -45.03
CA LEU A 255 -8.11 64.81 -44.25
C LEU A 255 -7.13 65.95 -43.91
N ALA A 256 -5.83 65.75 -44.13
CA ALA A 256 -4.76 66.74 -43.96
C ALA A 256 -4.42 67.39 -45.31
#